data_AF-A0A2V5RAQ3-F1
#
_entry.id   AF-A0A2V5RAQ3-F1
#
_cell.length_a   1.000
_cell.length_b   1.000
_cell.length_c   1.000
_cell.angle_alpha   90.00
_cell.angle_beta   90.00
_cell.angle_gamma   90.00
#
_symmetry.space_group_name_H-M   'P 1'
#
loop_
_entity.id
_entity.type
_entity.pdbx_description
1 polymer ?
#
loop_
_entity_poly.entity_id
_entity_poly.type
_entity_poly.pdbx_seq_one_letter_code
_entity_poly.pdbx_strand_id
1 'polypeptide(L)'
;MVLCLLEAQSSKNQNKHDRERERTDPMYSMIQYKTLVSCGREPARSLPSGRGFLLIPFVLVCFAFALAAQAAPQALPSPSPDGCYPGFTTAEGCKALQNLTSGAGNTGVGWYSLFEATTGSYNTGLGAGTLVLDTADSNTATGAAALLLNGDGTENCAYGTDALVYNGFGVSGADFNDAFGGFALFNNTSGYTNNAFGDHALFENINAAANTAVGDEALQNNDSSGNATANANTAVGALALQLNVDGDSNNAVGYQTLGSNTDGAQNNAMGYQALLNSNGAANTAVGDSVFVNSTTGSFNTIIGWQAGTNSGVDGDDNIYIGATSGPGSDESPENSTIRIGDPGFVNSCYIAGIFGVPVSGNPVCVDSEGTLGECGGGSKPVSKNELQKESQVVQQLTITTEKQAARIALQESQIKALTASLREQATQIQKVSAQLEMVKPAPQVVENR
;
A
#
# COMPACT_ATOMS: atom_id res chain seq x y z
N MET A 1 -42.94 -7.20 -13.40
CA MET A 1 -42.58 -7.14 -14.84
C MET A 1 -43.83 -6.64 -15.55
N VAL A 2 -44.11 -5.34 -15.69
CA VAL A 2 -43.63 -4.30 -16.65
C VAL A 2 -44.95 -3.52 -16.94
N LEU A 3 -45.07 -2.24 -16.55
CA LEU A 3 -44.99 -1.02 -17.40
C LEU A 3 -46.03 -1.01 -18.55
N CYS A 4 -46.67 0.07 -19.00
CA CYS A 4 -46.71 1.52 -18.74
C CYS A 4 -47.70 2.09 -19.80
N LEU A 5 -48.29 3.28 -19.58
CA LEU A 5 -48.77 4.30 -20.57
C LEU A 5 -49.88 5.14 -19.89
N LEU A 6 -49.62 6.39 -19.47
CA LEU A 6 -49.68 7.67 -20.19
C LEU A 6 -51.09 8.29 -20.30
N GLU A 7 -51.17 9.54 -19.85
CA GLU A 7 -52.08 10.66 -20.20
C GLU A 7 -52.93 11.23 -19.04
N ALA A 8 -52.75 12.53 -18.77
CA ALA A 8 -53.85 13.48 -18.54
C ALA A 8 -53.34 14.93 -18.38
N GLN A 9 -53.88 15.84 -19.18
CA GLN A 9 -53.72 17.30 -19.11
C GLN A 9 -54.78 17.97 -18.21
N SER A 10 -54.29 18.92 -17.40
CA SER A 10 -54.82 20.24 -17.01
C SER A 10 -56.26 20.69 -17.37
N SER A 11 -57.03 21.14 -16.35
CA SER A 11 -57.39 22.58 -16.12
C SER A 11 -58.79 22.84 -15.50
N LYS A 12 -58.79 23.53 -14.33
CA LYS A 12 -59.78 24.47 -13.73
C LYS A 12 -61.14 23.96 -13.20
N ASN A 13 -61.36 24.05 -11.86
CA ASN A 13 -62.14 25.16 -11.24
C ASN A 13 -62.15 25.13 -9.68
N GLN A 14 -61.97 26.34 -9.10
CA GLN A 14 -62.53 26.93 -7.87
C GLN A 14 -62.31 26.34 -6.44
N ASN A 15 -61.55 27.10 -5.62
CA ASN A 15 -61.82 27.63 -4.26
C ASN A 15 -62.50 26.68 -3.23
N LYS A 16 -62.01 26.47 -1.99
CA LYS A 16 -61.50 27.42 -0.98
C LYS A 16 -61.10 26.67 0.31
N HIS A 17 -59.97 27.04 0.94
CA HIS A 17 -59.54 26.85 2.35
C HIS A 17 -59.54 25.42 2.96
N ASP A 18 -58.56 24.96 3.74
CA ASP A 18 -57.37 25.55 4.33
C ASP A 18 -56.50 24.40 4.88
N ARG A 19 -55.18 24.60 4.88
CA ARG A 19 -54.14 23.96 5.72
C ARG A 19 -53.90 22.45 5.59
N GLU A 20 -52.80 22.12 4.92
CA GLU A 20 -51.66 21.30 5.38
C GLU A 20 -50.90 20.86 4.12
N ARG A 21 -49.63 21.26 3.97
CA ARG A 21 -48.71 20.61 3.02
C ARG A 21 -47.29 20.52 3.54
N GLU A 22 -46.81 19.30 3.38
CA GLU A 22 -45.45 18.80 3.42
C GLU A 22 -44.46 19.64 2.60
N ARG A 23 -43.32 19.88 3.25
CA ARG A 23 -41.95 19.57 2.81
C ARG A 23 -41.77 19.11 1.35
N THR A 24 -41.05 19.91 0.56
CA THR A 24 -39.91 19.48 -0.26
C THR A 24 -39.01 20.69 -0.56
N ASP A 25 -37.72 20.56 -0.24
CA ASP A 25 -36.67 21.55 -0.52
C ASP A 25 -36.46 21.76 -2.04
N PRO A 26 -35.82 22.88 -2.44
CA PRO A 26 -34.52 22.71 -3.07
C PRO A 26 -33.47 23.81 -2.80
N MET A 27 -32.21 23.37 -2.82
CA MET A 27 -30.99 24.04 -3.32
C MET A 27 -30.51 25.39 -2.74
N TYR A 28 -29.37 25.28 -2.05
CA TYR A 28 -28.13 26.10 -2.13
C TYR A 28 -28.19 27.62 -1.92
N SER A 29 -27.58 28.09 -0.82
CA SER A 29 -26.70 29.27 -0.84
C SER A 29 -25.69 29.24 0.31
N MET A 30 -24.49 29.66 -0.05
CA MET A 30 -23.24 29.70 0.69
C MET A 30 -23.21 30.85 1.74
N ILE A 31 -22.29 30.72 2.70
CA ILE A 31 -21.69 31.77 3.58
C ILE A 31 -22.41 32.03 4.93
N GLN A 32 -21.89 31.45 6.01
CA GLN A 32 -21.15 32.22 7.03
C GLN A 32 -20.42 31.29 8.02
N TYR A 33 -19.11 31.45 8.09
CA TYR A 33 -18.26 30.93 9.16
C TYR A 33 -18.71 31.52 10.51
N LYS A 34 -19.03 30.66 11.48
CA LYS A 34 -18.87 30.95 12.90
C LYS A 34 -18.32 29.71 13.61
N THR A 35 -17.04 29.81 13.92
CA THR A 35 -16.29 29.03 14.88
C THR A 35 -17.12 28.80 16.15
N LEU A 36 -17.29 27.55 16.56
CA LEU A 36 -17.44 27.17 17.97
C LEU A 36 -16.95 25.72 18.12
N VAL A 37 -15.83 25.62 18.83
CA VAL A 37 -15.26 24.39 19.39
C VAL A 37 -16.32 23.67 20.21
N SER A 38 -16.53 22.37 19.95
CA SER A 38 -17.06 21.45 20.94
C SER A 38 -16.59 20.04 20.61
N CYS A 39 -15.83 19.46 21.55
CA CYS A 39 -15.54 18.05 21.64
C CYS A 39 -16.84 17.22 21.56
N GLY A 40 -16.83 16.14 20.78
CA GLY A 40 -18.01 15.32 20.56
C GLY A 40 -17.68 14.08 19.74
N ARG A 41 -17.21 13.06 20.44
CA ARG A 41 -17.04 11.67 20.03
C ARG A 41 -18.32 11.13 19.40
N GLU A 42 -18.25 10.56 18.19
CA GLU A 42 -19.22 9.55 17.75
C GLU A 42 -18.49 8.28 17.24
N PRO A 43 -19.12 7.09 17.40
CA PRO A 43 -18.46 5.81 17.33
C PRO A 43 -18.74 5.05 16.03
N ALA A 44 -17.94 4.00 15.82
CA ALA A 44 -18.13 2.91 14.85
C ALA A 44 -17.72 3.20 13.39
N ARG A 45 -16.44 2.97 13.10
CA ARG A 45 -16.03 2.20 11.92
C ARG A 45 -15.09 1.08 12.34
N SER A 46 -15.30 -0.08 11.73
CA SER A 46 -14.76 -1.40 12.05
C SER A 46 -13.23 -1.43 12.14
N LEU A 47 -12.71 -1.79 13.31
CA LEU A 47 -11.32 -2.21 13.52
C LEU A 47 -11.08 -3.56 12.82
N PRO A 48 -10.00 -3.71 12.03
CA PRO A 48 -9.52 -5.03 11.66
C PRO A 48 -8.91 -5.73 12.89
N SER A 49 -9.06 -7.04 12.88
CA SER A 49 -8.89 -7.96 13.98
C SER A 49 -7.43 -8.23 14.36
N GLY A 50 -7.18 -8.20 15.68
CA GLY A 50 -6.72 -9.40 16.36
C GLY A 50 -5.22 -9.58 16.54
N ARG A 51 -4.60 -8.79 17.43
CA ARG A 51 -3.50 -9.22 18.32
C ARG A 51 -3.16 -8.18 19.40
N GLY A 52 -3.20 -6.88 19.08
CA GLY A 52 -2.87 -5.80 20.01
C GLY A 52 -3.80 -5.64 21.22
N PHE A 53 -5.12 -5.83 21.04
CA PHE A 53 -6.12 -5.60 22.11
C PHE A 53 -6.12 -6.64 23.24
N LEU A 54 -5.52 -7.82 23.00
CA LEU A 54 -5.42 -8.90 24.00
C LEU A 54 -4.15 -8.79 24.86
N LEU A 55 -3.16 -8.00 24.44
CA LEU A 55 -1.90 -7.84 25.17
C LEU A 55 -2.06 -6.97 26.42
N ILE A 56 -2.86 -5.89 26.37
CA ILE A 56 -3.07 -4.97 27.51
C ILE A 56 -3.61 -5.68 28.77
N PRO A 57 -4.67 -6.51 28.74
CA PRO A 57 -5.12 -7.24 29.91
C PRO A 57 -4.16 -8.38 30.31
N PHE A 58 -3.44 -8.98 29.36
CA PHE A 58 -2.43 -10.00 29.65
C PHE A 58 -1.22 -9.41 30.39
N VAL A 59 -0.81 -8.18 30.03
CA VAL A 59 0.26 -7.41 30.70
C VAL A 59 -0.12 -7.01 32.12
N LEU A 60 -1.36 -6.60 32.38
CA LEU A 60 -1.84 -6.35 33.76
C LEU A 60 -1.83 -7.62 34.62
N VAL A 61 -2.12 -8.77 34.00
CA VAL A 61 -2.03 -10.09 34.66
C VAL A 61 -0.56 -10.49 34.87
N CYS A 62 0.33 -10.23 33.91
CA CYS A 62 1.78 -10.42 34.07
C CYS A 62 2.34 -9.51 35.19
N PHE A 63 1.89 -8.26 35.31
CA PHE A 63 2.21 -7.35 36.42
C PHE A 63 1.77 -7.94 37.77
N ALA A 64 0.58 -8.56 37.82
CA ALA A 64 0.06 -9.19 39.04
C ALA A 64 0.79 -10.50 39.40
N PHE A 65 1.23 -11.29 38.41
CA PHE A 65 1.95 -12.55 38.64
C PHE A 65 3.44 -12.36 38.92
N ALA A 66 4.11 -11.36 38.33
CA ALA A 66 5.50 -11.02 38.64
C ALA A 66 5.70 -10.56 40.10
N LEU A 67 4.67 -9.95 40.70
CA LEU A 67 4.63 -9.62 42.14
C LEU A 67 4.54 -10.85 43.05
N ALA A 68 4.12 -12.02 42.54
CA ALA A 68 3.86 -13.22 43.33
C ALA A 68 5.01 -14.25 43.29
N ALA A 69 6.00 -14.07 42.41
CA ALA A 69 7.12 -15.01 42.24
C ALA A 69 8.46 -14.28 42.34
N GLN A 70 8.92 -14.01 43.56
CA GLN A 70 10.28 -13.48 43.77
C GLN A 70 11.02 -14.28 44.85
N ALA A 71 12.20 -14.78 44.49
CA ALA A 71 13.23 -15.14 45.43
C ALA A 71 13.75 -13.87 46.12
N ALA A 72 14.01 -13.94 47.42
CA ALA A 72 14.32 -12.77 48.23
C ALA A 72 15.58 -12.02 47.70
N PRO A 73 15.45 -10.76 47.26
CA PRO A 73 16.61 -9.95 46.90
C PRO A 73 17.44 -9.61 48.14
N GLN A 74 18.71 -9.25 47.95
CA GLN A 74 19.46 -8.53 48.97
C GLN A 74 18.80 -7.16 49.13
N ALA A 75 17.94 -7.03 50.15
CA ALA A 75 17.26 -5.79 50.43
C ALA A 75 18.29 -4.67 50.64
N LEU A 76 18.24 -3.66 49.77
CA LEU A 76 18.97 -2.42 49.99
C LEU A 76 18.53 -1.84 51.35
N PRO A 77 19.47 -1.37 52.19
CA PRO A 77 19.16 -0.84 53.51
C PRO A 77 18.18 0.35 53.43
N SER A 78 17.30 0.50 54.42
CA SER A 78 16.30 1.59 54.50
C SER A 78 16.62 2.54 55.67
N PRO A 79 16.63 3.88 55.47
CA PRO A 79 16.49 4.56 54.19
C PRO A 79 17.69 4.26 53.30
N SER A 80 17.43 4.17 51.99
CA SER A 80 18.46 3.91 50.98
C SER A 80 19.58 4.95 51.14
N PRO A 81 20.85 4.54 51.31
CA PRO A 81 21.96 5.48 51.43
C PRO A 81 22.01 6.42 50.22
N ASP A 82 22.18 7.72 50.48
CA ASP A 82 22.37 8.74 49.45
C ASP A 82 23.73 8.52 48.76
N GLY A 83 23.71 7.83 47.61
CA GLY A 83 24.86 7.60 46.74
C GLY A 83 25.74 6.36 47.03
N CYS A 84 26.47 5.91 45.99
CA CYS A 84 27.47 4.83 46.00
C CYS A 84 26.95 3.39 46.21
N TYR A 85 25.99 2.95 45.39
CA TYR A 85 25.59 1.53 45.41
C TYR A 85 26.70 0.63 44.82
N PRO A 86 26.77 -0.65 45.24
CA PRO A 86 27.67 -1.62 44.63
C PRO A 86 27.52 -1.69 43.11
N GLY A 87 28.61 -2.05 42.42
CA GLY A 87 28.60 -2.19 40.97
C GLY A 87 28.53 -0.86 40.20
N PHE A 88 28.94 0.27 40.79
CA PHE A 88 28.88 1.61 40.15
C PHE A 88 27.45 2.10 39.86
N THR A 89 26.48 1.63 40.64
CA THR A 89 25.05 1.91 40.43
C THR A 89 24.59 3.14 41.23
N THR A 90 23.60 3.86 40.70
CA THR A 90 22.90 4.98 41.35
C THR A 90 21.41 4.69 41.36
N ALA A 91 20.78 4.70 42.53
CA ALA A 91 19.33 4.50 42.68
C ALA A 91 18.73 5.59 43.57
N GLU A 92 17.75 6.33 43.04
CA GLU A 92 17.01 7.37 43.75
C GLU A 92 15.51 7.27 43.46
N GLY A 93 14.66 7.37 44.48
CA GLY A 93 13.21 7.21 44.35
C GLY A 93 12.66 5.86 44.81
N CYS A 94 11.33 5.78 44.93
CA CYS A 94 10.65 4.62 45.50
C CYS A 94 10.73 3.41 44.56
N LYS A 95 11.34 2.33 45.05
CA LYS A 95 11.55 1.06 44.34
C LYS A 95 12.37 1.18 43.05
N ALA A 96 13.22 2.20 42.93
CA ALA A 96 14.23 2.23 41.88
C ALA A 96 15.26 1.10 42.12
N LEU A 97 15.58 0.32 41.07
CA LEU A 97 16.59 -0.75 41.10
C LEU A 97 16.42 -1.78 42.23
N GLN A 98 15.18 -2.03 42.67
CA GLN A 98 14.92 -2.86 43.86
C GLN A 98 15.36 -4.34 43.68
N ASN A 99 15.26 -4.88 42.45
CA ASN A 99 15.57 -6.28 42.16
C ASN A 99 16.87 -6.48 41.36
N LEU A 100 17.79 -5.51 41.39
CA LEU A 100 19.12 -5.66 40.78
C LEU A 100 19.91 -6.80 41.43
N THR A 101 20.42 -7.73 40.62
CA THR A 101 21.20 -8.88 41.11
C THR A 101 22.69 -8.77 40.78
N SER A 102 23.08 -8.83 39.50
CA SER A 102 24.49 -8.82 39.07
C SER A 102 24.84 -7.72 38.07
N GLY A 103 23.86 -6.96 37.58
CA GLY A 103 24.10 -5.84 36.67
C GLY A 103 24.90 -4.71 37.33
N ALA A 104 25.68 -3.99 36.53
CA ALA A 104 26.58 -2.93 36.98
C ALA A 104 26.40 -1.64 36.17
N GLY A 105 26.72 -0.48 36.76
CA GLY A 105 26.75 0.81 36.08
C GLY A 105 25.37 1.39 35.78
N ASN A 106 24.33 0.97 36.50
CA ASN A 106 22.96 1.40 36.25
C ASN A 106 22.64 2.70 36.98
N THR A 107 21.86 3.58 36.37
CA THR A 107 21.32 4.80 37.01
C THR A 107 19.81 4.76 36.93
N GLY A 108 19.12 4.56 38.05
CA GLY A 108 17.66 4.59 38.16
C GLY A 108 17.20 5.74 39.03
N VAL A 109 16.47 6.69 38.46
CA VAL A 109 15.94 7.87 39.18
C VAL A 109 14.44 8.01 38.92
N GLY A 110 13.63 7.77 39.95
CA GLY A 110 12.18 7.91 39.88
C GLY A 110 11.41 6.71 40.44
N TRP A 111 10.08 6.81 40.42
CA TRP A 111 9.21 5.74 40.92
C TRP A 111 9.30 4.52 40.01
N TYR A 112 9.70 3.36 40.54
CA TYR A 112 9.85 2.10 39.79
C TYR A 112 10.84 2.14 38.60
N SER A 113 11.77 3.10 38.54
CA SER A 113 12.79 3.11 37.49
C SER A 113 13.70 1.87 37.62
N LEU A 114 13.90 1.12 36.54
CA LEU A 114 14.77 -0.07 36.50
C LEU A 114 14.40 -1.13 37.56
N PHE A 115 13.11 -1.29 37.86
CA PHE A 115 12.62 -2.09 38.99
C PHE A 115 13.06 -3.56 38.96
N GLU A 116 12.93 -4.25 37.82
CA GLU A 116 13.30 -5.67 37.63
C GLU A 116 14.60 -5.87 36.83
N ALA A 117 15.49 -4.87 36.81
CA ALA A 117 16.75 -4.98 36.08
C ALA A 117 17.68 -6.00 36.73
N THR A 118 17.57 -7.29 36.40
CA THR A 118 18.28 -8.36 37.14
C THR A 118 19.77 -8.43 36.78
N THR A 119 20.09 -8.62 35.50
CA THR A 119 21.45 -8.82 34.97
C THR A 119 21.96 -7.67 34.10
N GLY A 120 21.05 -6.84 33.57
CA GLY A 120 21.38 -5.75 32.65
C GLY A 120 22.32 -4.71 33.26
N SER A 121 23.28 -4.24 32.46
CA SER A 121 24.32 -3.29 32.84
C SER A 121 24.31 -2.04 31.97
N TYR A 122 24.83 -0.94 32.52
CA TYR A 122 24.97 0.35 31.84
C TYR A 122 23.65 1.01 31.41
N ASN A 123 22.56 0.72 32.12
CA ASN A 123 21.23 1.25 31.83
C ASN A 123 20.97 2.55 32.60
N THR A 124 20.38 3.54 31.95
CA THR A 124 19.98 4.82 32.55
C THR A 124 18.48 5.02 32.43
N GLY A 125 17.76 4.96 33.54
CA GLY A 125 16.32 5.27 33.64
C GLY A 125 16.07 6.53 34.45
N LEU A 126 15.36 7.50 33.87
CA LEU A 126 14.93 8.74 34.53
C LEU A 126 13.43 8.98 34.32
N GLY A 127 12.63 8.74 35.35
CA GLY A 127 11.20 8.97 35.33
C GLY A 127 10.40 7.90 36.06
N ALA A 128 9.07 7.95 35.90
CA ALA A 128 8.17 6.98 36.52
C ALA A 128 8.04 5.76 35.60
N GLY A 129 8.48 4.59 36.07
CA GLY A 129 8.36 3.34 35.35
C GLY A 129 9.22 3.23 34.09
N THR A 130 10.37 3.90 34.04
CA THR A 130 11.35 3.68 32.97
C THR A 130 12.04 2.33 33.12
N LEU A 131 12.18 1.54 32.05
CA LEU A 131 12.95 0.28 32.04
C LEU A 131 12.51 -0.72 33.13
N VAL A 132 11.22 -0.81 33.44
CA VAL A 132 10.72 -1.64 34.56
C VAL A 132 11.10 -3.11 34.37
N LEU A 133 10.98 -3.63 33.15
CA LEU A 133 11.32 -5.00 32.78
C LEU A 133 12.41 -4.97 31.71
N ASP A 134 13.62 -4.58 32.12
CA ASP A 134 14.82 -4.57 31.27
C ASP A 134 15.81 -5.65 31.68
N THR A 135 16.08 -6.63 30.81
CA THR A 135 17.12 -7.64 31.05
C THR A 135 18.39 -7.43 30.21
N ALA A 136 18.41 -6.39 29.38
CA ALA A 136 19.47 -6.10 28.43
C ALA A 136 20.43 -5.00 28.91
N ASP A 137 21.47 -4.76 28.12
CA ASP A 137 22.55 -3.81 28.42
C ASP A 137 22.45 -2.51 27.60
N SER A 138 23.01 -1.43 28.15
CA SER A 138 23.26 -0.15 27.46
C SER A 138 22.02 0.62 26.99
N ASN A 139 20.91 0.54 27.71
CA ASN A 139 19.67 1.25 27.39
C ASN A 139 19.52 2.56 28.14
N THR A 140 19.07 3.63 27.47
CA THR A 140 18.77 4.93 28.08
C THR A 140 17.30 5.28 27.90
N ALA A 141 16.59 5.55 29.00
CA ALA A 141 15.17 5.89 28.99
C ALA A 141 14.89 7.11 29.89
N THR A 142 14.19 8.11 29.36
CA THR A 142 13.72 9.29 30.10
C THR A 142 12.27 9.60 29.78
N GLY A 143 11.42 9.65 30.80
CA GLY A 143 9.98 9.92 30.67
C GLY A 143 9.12 9.01 31.53
N ALA A 144 7.80 9.12 31.42
CA ALA A 144 6.90 8.17 32.07
C ALA A 144 6.76 6.94 31.16
N ALA A 145 6.99 5.74 31.72
CA ALA A 145 6.91 4.46 31.01
C ALA A 145 7.76 4.35 29.73
N ALA A 146 8.80 5.17 29.58
CA ALA A 146 9.76 5.03 28.48
C ALA A 146 10.50 3.69 28.60
N LEU A 147 10.56 2.94 27.50
CA LEU A 147 11.23 1.65 27.39
C LEU A 147 10.79 0.64 28.47
N LEU A 148 9.48 0.61 28.77
CA LEU A 148 8.91 -0.13 29.90
C LEU A 148 9.16 -1.64 29.83
N LEU A 149 9.01 -2.23 28.64
CA LEU A 149 9.10 -3.67 28.38
C LEU A 149 10.21 -3.94 27.37
N ASN A 150 11.45 -4.04 27.87
CA ASN A 150 12.63 -4.27 27.06
C ASN A 150 13.24 -5.65 27.38
N GLY A 151 12.95 -6.66 26.56
CA GLY A 151 13.41 -8.04 26.85
C GLY A 151 14.92 -8.18 26.65
N ASP A 152 15.32 -8.42 25.39
CA ASP A 152 16.72 -8.67 25.02
C ASP A 152 17.39 -7.48 24.30
N GLY A 153 16.64 -6.40 24.04
CA GLY A 153 17.10 -5.28 23.21
C GLY A 153 18.20 -4.43 23.88
N THR A 154 19.34 -4.32 23.23
CA THR A 154 20.50 -3.55 23.69
C THR A 154 20.64 -2.22 22.96
N GLU A 155 21.34 -1.27 23.58
CA GLU A 155 21.73 0.01 22.95
C GLU A 155 20.54 0.85 22.45
N ASN A 156 19.42 0.84 23.18
CA ASN A 156 18.24 1.62 22.84
C ASN A 156 18.18 2.95 23.60
N CYS A 157 17.66 3.98 22.96
CA CYS A 157 17.38 5.28 23.57
C CYS A 157 15.89 5.63 23.47
N ALA A 158 15.25 5.97 24.58
CA ALA A 158 13.85 6.38 24.63
C ALA A 158 13.67 7.69 25.43
N TYR A 159 13.14 8.72 24.80
CA TYR A 159 12.92 10.04 25.39
C TYR A 159 11.50 10.52 25.11
N GLY A 160 10.62 10.42 26.10
CA GLY A 160 9.21 10.79 25.96
C GLY A 160 8.31 9.97 26.86
N THR A 161 7.04 10.34 26.92
CA THR A 161 6.04 9.49 27.58
C THR A 161 5.68 8.34 26.65
N ASP A 162 5.71 7.11 27.17
CA ASP A 162 5.40 5.90 26.41
C ASP A 162 6.25 5.73 25.14
N ALA A 163 7.47 6.26 25.11
CA ALA A 163 8.42 6.02 24.03
C ALA A 163 8.98 4.59 24.12
N LEU A 164 8.98 3.84 23.01
CA LEU A 164 9.58 2.51 22.89
C LEU A 164 9.06 1.50 23.94
N VAL A 165 7.77 1.56 24.30
CA VAL A 165 7.18 0.77 25.40
C VAL A 165 7.34 -0.74 25.20
N TYR A 166 7.07 -1.22 23.99
CA TYR A 166 7.22 -2.63 23.62
C TYR A 166 8.48 -2.76 22.76
N ASN A 167 9.54 -3.35 23.31
CA ASN A 167 10.82 -3.57 22.63
C ASN A 167 11.40 -4.96 22.95
N GLY A 168 11.31 -5.94 22.05
CA GLY A 168 12.01 -7.23 22.23
C GLY A 168 11.47 -8.15 23.34
N PHE A 169 10.23 -7.99 23.81
CA PHE A 169 9.70 -8.86 24.87
C PHE A 169 9.51 -10.32 24.38
N GLY A 170 10.40 -11.21 24.81
CA GLY A 170 10.33 -12.65 24.51
C GLY A 170 10.86 -13.06 23.13
N VAL A 171 11.57 -12.17 22.44
CA VAL A 171 12.23 -12.42 21.16
C VAL A 171 13.62 -11.78 21.15
N SER A 172 14.57 -12.42 20.46
CA SER A 172 15.89 -11.84 20.21
C SER A 172 15.82 -10.75 19.14
N GLY A 173 16.48 -9.62 19.38
CA GLY A 173 16.50 -8.47 18.48
C GLY A 173 16.06 -7.21 19.23
N ALA A 174 15.55 -6.23 18.49
CA ALA A 174 15.14 -4.94 19.05
C ALA A 174 16.30 -4.06 19.58
N ASP A 175 17.47 -4.20 18.98
CA ASP A 175 18.67 -3.43 19.31
C ASP A 175 18.75 -2.11 18.52
N PHE A 176 19.49 -1.13 19.05
CA PHE A 176 19.86 0.11 18.37
C PHE A 176 18.67 0.98 17.92
N ASN A 177 17.61 1.06 18.73
CA ASN A 177 16.46 1.91 18.43
C ASN A 177 16.50 3.22 19.21
N ASP A 178 16.35 4.33 18.50
CA ASP A 178 16.31 5.69 19.02
C ASP A 178 14.88 6.24 18.90
N ALA A 179 14.22 6.54 20.01
CA ALA A 179 12.86 7.05 20.08
C ALA A 179 12.80 8.37 20.86
N PHE A 180 12.41 9.45 20.21
CA PHE A 180 12.30 10.80 20.77
C PHE A 180 10.93 11.39 20.44
N GLY A 181 10.04 11.45 21.44
CA GLY A 181 8.66 11.91 21.27
C GLY A 181 7.69 11.10 22.12
N GLY A 182 6.45 11.59 22.25
CA GLY A 182 5.38 10.81 22.86
C GLY A 182 5.02 9.63 21.95
N PHE A 183 4.91 8.42 22.51
CA PHE A 183 4.52 7.23 21.74
C PHE A 183 5.41 6.91 20.52
N ALA A 184 6.61 7.47 20.42
CA ALA A 184 7.56 7.15 19.36
C ALA A 184 8.00 5.68 19.50
N LEU A 185 7.98 4.91 18.40
CA LEU A 185 8.27 3.48 18.39
C LEU A 185 7.48 2.66 19.43
N PHE A 186 6.24 3.05 19.73
CA PHE A 186 5.44 2.43 20.79
C PHE A 186 5.37 0.91 20.69
N ASN A 187 5.15 0.36 19.49
CA ASN A 187 5.04 -1.07 19.23
C ASN A 187 6.16 -1.59 18.31
N ASN A 188 7.31 -1.95 18.89
CA ASN A 188 8.46 -2.53 18.20
C ASN A 188 8.82 -3.91 18.78
N THR A 189 8.33 -5.00 18.21
CA THR A 189 8.56 -6.34 18.77
C THR A 189 10.00 -6.84 18.53
N SER A 190 10.52 -6.78 17.30
CA SER A 190 11.88 -7.26 16.98
C SER A 190 12.70 -6.35 16.06
N GLY A 191 12.10 -5.24 15.59
CA GLY A 191 12.75 -4.30 14.68
C GLY A 191 13.97 -3.63 15.31
N TYR A 192 15.04 -3.49 14.54
CA TYR A 192 16.32 -2.96 15.02
C TYR A 192 16.77 -1.76 14.16
N THR A 193 17.71 -0.98 14.67
CA THR A 193 18.30 0.18 13.97
C THR A 193 17.28 1.22 13.48
N ASN A 194 16.19 1.44 14.22
CA ASN A 194 15.17 2.42 13.89
C ASN A 194 15.39 3.75 14.62
N ASN A 195 15.20 4.86 13.90
CA ASN A 195 15.31 6.22 14.41
C ASN A 195 13.95 6.91 14.30
N ALA A 196 13.31 7.24 15.42
CA ALA A 196 11.99 7.89 15.49
C ALA A 196 12.08 9.21 16.26
N PHE A 197 11.80 10.32 15.60
CA PHE A 197 11.82 11.67 16.17
C PHE A 197 10.51 12.38 15.85
N GLY A 198 9.57 12.43 16.80
CA GLY A 198 8.24 13.01 16.63
C GLY A 198 7.20 12.29 17.48
N ASP A 199 6.05 12.93 17.69
CA ASP A 199 4.91 12.26 18.33
C ASP A 199 4.35 11.17 17.40
N HIS A 200 4.16 9.95 17.91
CA HIS A 200 3.73 8.77 17.13
C HIS A 200 4.59 8.44 15.88
N ALA A 201 5.85 8.91 15.83
CA ALA A 201 6.78 8.48 14.78
C ALA A 201 7.08 6.97 14.93
N LEU A 202 6.94 6.19 13.85
CA LEU A 202 7.08 4.73 13.85
C LEU A 202 6.20 4.01 14.91
N PHE A 203 5.00 4.53 15.18
CA PHE A 203 4.14 4.04 16.27
C PHE A 203 3.85 2.52 16.22
N GLU A 204 3.42 2.01 15.07
CA GLU A 204 3.40 0.58 14.77
C GLU A 204 4.62 0.29 13.88
N ASN A 205 5.63 -0.40 14.41
CA ASN A 205 6.81 -0.87 13.68
C ASN A 205 7.21 -2.26 14.19
N ILE A 206 6.38 -3.27 13.92
CA ILE A 206 6.39 -4.53 14.68
C ILE A 206 7.75 -5.24 14.55
N ASN A 207 8.24 -5.50 13.33
CA ASN A 207 9.46 -6.27 13.09
C ASN A 207 10.42 -5.59 12.09
N ALA A 208 10.08 -4.43 11.56
CA ALA A 208 10.87 -3.74 10.55
C ALA A 208 12.10 -3.01 11.12
N ALA A 209 13.14 -2.93 10.30
CA ALA A 209 14.45 -2.46 10.67
C ALA A 209 14.99 -1.36 9.74
N ALA A 210 16.00 -0.64 10.24
CA ALA A 210 16.72 0.40 9.51
C ALA A 210 15.84 1.56 9.00
N ASN A 211 14.77 1.91 9.73
CA ASN A 211 13.89 3.02 9.36
C ASN A 211 14.30 4.33 10.04
N THR A 212 14.13 5.45 9.35
CA THR A 212 14.31 6.80 9.90
C THR A 212 13.03 7.60 9.72
N ALA A 213 12.39 7.99 10.82
CA ALA A 213 11.18 8.80 10.86
C ALA A 213 11.46 10.08 11.66
N VAL A 214 11.34 11.23 11.00
CA VAL A 214 11.53 12.56 11.60
C VAL A 214 10.33 13.43 11.26
N GLY A 215 9.45 13.64 12.23
CA GLY A 215 8.20 14.37 12.09
C GLY A 215 7.06 13.65 12.82
N ASP A 216 6.04 14.41 13.21
CA ASP A 216 4.86 13.84 13.86
C ASP A 216 4.14 12.88 12.90
N GLU A 217 3.82 11.68 13.40
CA GLU A 217 3.15 10.60 12.67
C GLU A 217 3.90 10.14 11.39
N ALA A 218 5.20 10.42 11.26
CA ALA A 218 6.03 9.88 10.19
C ALA A 218 6.17 8.36 10.35
N LEU A 219 5.92 7.59 9.27
CA LEU A 219 5.94 6.12 9.27
C LEU A 219 5.05 5.46 10.34
N GLN A 220 3.94 6.10 10.72
CA GLN A 220 3.09 5.66 11.84
C GLN A 220 2.63 4.18 11.77
N ASN A 221 2.35 3.65 10.58
CA ASN A 221 1.80 2.28 10.40
C ASN A 221 2.79 1.26 9.80
N ASN A 222 4.08 1.60 9.79
CA ASN A 222 5.13 0.84 9.12
C ASN A 222 5.22 -0.62 9.62
N ASP A 223 5.11 -1.62 8.76
CA ASP A 223 5.10 -3.04 9.16
C ASP A 223 3.99 -3.39 10.17
N SER A 224 2.83 -2.73 10.09
CA SER A 224 1.65 -3.11 10.89
C SER A 224 1.13 -4.52 10.58
N SER A 225 1.57 -5.12 9.46
CA SER A 225 1.36 -6.53 9.13
C SER A 225 2.21 -7.47 10.00
N GLY A 226 3.36 -7.00 10.50
CA GLY A 226 4.36 -7.77 11.23
C GLY A 226 5.15 -8.76 10.36
N ASN A 227 5.19 -8.54 9.04
CA ASN A 227 5.89 -9.40 8.10
C ASN A 227 7.39 -9.09 7.97
N ALA A 228 7.87 -8.04 8.65
CA ALA A 228 9.25 -7.57 8.59
C ALA A 228 9.69 -7.17 7.17
N THR A 229 8.78 -6.62 6.37
CA THR A 229 9.06 -6.21 4.98
C THR A 229 9.34 -4.73 4.84
N ALA A 230 8.74 -3.87 5.67
CA ALA A 230 8.81 -2.41 5.56
C ALA A 230 10.14 -1.81 6.10
N ASN A 231 11.26 -2.28 5.56
CA ASN A 231 12.61 -1.91 6.00
C ASN A 231 13.19 -0.75 5.19
N ALA A 232 14.24 -0.13 5.73
CA ALA A 232 15.07 0.85 5.03
C ALA A 232 14.30 2.08 4.50
N ASN A 233 13.21 2.48 5.17
CA ASN A 233 12.45 3.68 4.81
C ASN A 233 13.01 4.93 5.51
N THR A 234 13.06 6.04 4.79
CA THR A 234 13.38 7.37 5.31
C THR A 234 12.16 8.28 5.13
N ALA A 235 11.61 8.81 6.22
CA ALA A 235 10.50 9.73 6.24
C ALA A 235 10.88 10.99 7.03
N VAL A 236 10.99 12.12 6.36
CA VAL A 236 11.35 13.40 6.97
C VAL A 236 10.27 14.43 6.65
N GLY A 237 9.41 14.69 7.63
CA GLY A 237 8.26 15.57 7.54
C GLY A 237 7.05 14.96 8.24
N ALA A 238 6.16 15.81 8.75
CA ALA A 238 4.93 15.32 9.38
C ALA A 238 4.08 14.54 8.35
N LEU A 239 3.57 13.38 8.78
CA LEU A 239 2.75 12.47 7.97
C LEU A 239 3.46 11.91 6.72
N ALA A 240 4.79 12.02 6.61
CA ALA A 240 5.54 11.37 5.53
C ALA A 240 5.48 9.84 5.71
N LEU A 241 5.13 9.10 4.64
CA LEU A 241 4.92 7.65 4.66
C LEU A 241 3.96 7.17 5.79
N GLN A 242 2.99 7.99 6.22
CA GLN A 242 2.14 7.70 7.37
C GLN A 242 1.43 6.32 7.29
N LEU A 243 0.93 5.96 6.11
CA LEU A 243 0.17 4.73 5.89
C LEU A 243 1.00 3.60 5.27
N ASN A 244 2.33 3.70 5.26
CA ASN A 244 3.19 2.61 4.80
C ASN A 244 2.93 1.36 5.64
N VAL A 245 2.59 0.24 4.99
CA VAL A 245 2.36 -1.05 5.64
C VAL A 245 3.54 -1.96 5.36
N ASP A 246 3.78 -2.34 4.11
CA ASP A 246 4.83 -3.32 3.78
C ASP A 246 5.89 -2.77 2.81
N GLY A 247 5.74 -1.53 2.34
CA GLY A 247 6.67 -0.90 1.39
C GLY A 247 8.07 -0.71 1.95
N ASP A 248 9.09 -1.08 1.17
CA ASP A 248 10.50 -1.02 1.56
C ASP A 248 11.29 0.01 0.75
N SER A 249 12.41 0.46 1.31
CA SER A 249 13.39 1.30 0.61
C SER A 249 12.84 2.62 0.05
N ASN A 250 11.81 3.21 0.68
CA ASN A 250 11.23 4.49 0.27
C ASN A 250 11.92 5.67 0.97
N ASN A 251 12.15 6.76 0.24
CA ASN A 251 12.68 8.01 0.75
C ASN A 251 11.66 9.13 0.52
N ALA A 252 11.06 9.65 1.58
CA ALA A 252 10.01 10.66 1.58
C ALA A 252 10.46 11.89 2.38
N VAL A 253 10.59 13.04 1.71
CA VAL A 253 11.00 14.30 2.35
C VAL A 253 9.97 15.40 2.07
N GLY A 254 9.22 15.80 3.08
CA GLY A 254 8.16 16.80 3.00
C GLY A 254 6.91 16.42 3.79
N TYR A 255 5.93 17.32 3.83
CA TYR A 255 4.65 17.06 4.48
C TYR A 255 3.78 16.13 3.63
N GLN A 256 3.28 15.04 4.20
CA GLN A 256 2.44 14.04 3.52
C GLN A 256 3.05 13.45 2.24
N THR A 257 4.37 13.49 2.10
CA THR A 257 5.07 12.85 1.00
C THR A 257 4.92 11.32 1.09
N LEU A 258 4.49 10.66 0.01
CA LEU A 258 4.14 9.23 0.00
C LEU A 258 3.14 8.83 1.10
N GLY A 259 2.29 9.76 1.56
CA GLY A 259 1.48 9.59 2.77
C GLY A 259 0.51 8.40 2.75
N SER A 260 0.02 7.99 1.58
CA SER A 260 -0.90 6.87 1.38
C SER A 260 -0.25 5.65 0.67
N ASN A 261 1.07 5.60 0.55
CA ASN A 261 1.77 4.40 0.07
C ASN A 261 1.53 3.27 1.07
N THR A 262 0.99 2.12 0.65
CA THR A 262 0.82 0.94 1.51
C THR A 262 1.94 -0.07 1.29
N ASP A 263 2.23 -0.40 0.03
CA ASP A 263 3.13 -1.52 -0.32
C ASP A 263 4.17 -1.15 -1.39
N GLY A 264 4.09 0.06 -1.96
CA GLY A 264 5.05 0.51 -2.97
C GLY A 264 6.45 0.62 -2.39
N ALA A 265 7.44 0.26 -3.20
CA ALA A 265 8.83 0.15 -2.78
C ALA A 265 9.76 1.01 -3.64
N GLN A 266 10.92 1.35 -3.10
CA GLN A 266 12.00 2.03 -3.83
C GLN A 266 11.62 3.42 -4.40
N ASN A 267 10.63 4.09 -3.82
CA ASN A 267 10.22 5.42 -4.26
C ASN A 267 11.07 6.51 -3.60
N ASN A 268 11.51 7.50 -4.39
CA ASN A 268 12.24 8.67 -3.92
C ASN A 268 11.39 9.92 -4.17
N ALA A 269 10.80 10.48 -3.12
CA ALA A 269 9.86 11.59 -3.20
C ALA A 269 10.30 12.78 -2.34
N MET A 270 10.24 13.99 -2.89
CA MET A 270 10.52 15.23 -2.17
C MET A 270 9.51 16.32 -2.52
N GLY A 271 8.86 16.89 -1.50
CA GLY A 271 7.90 18.00 -1.64
C GLY A 271 6.56 17.71 -0.95
N TYR A 272 5.75 18.75 -0.77
CA TYR A 272 4.41 18.62 -0.18
C TYR A 272 3.55 17.69 -1.03
N GLN A 273 3.01 16.63 -0.42
CA GLN A 273 2.15 15.63 -1.07
C GLN A 273 2.74 14.97 -2.34
N ALA A 274 4.06 14.97 -2.54
CA ALA A 274 4.65 14.26 -3.67
C ALA A 274 4.38 12.74 -3.54
N LEU A 275 3.91 12.11 -4.63
CA LEU A 275 3.50 10.70 -4.69
C LEU A 275 2.47 10.28 -3.64
N LEU A 276 1.59 11.19 -3.21
CA LEU A 276 0.67 10.97 -2.08
C LEU A 276 -0.04 9.59 -2.11
N ASN A 277 -0.51 9.13 -3.26
CA ASN A 277 -1.33 7.91 -3.38
C ASN A 277 -0.63 6.73 -4.07
N SER A 278 0.67 6.83 -4.34
CA SER A 278 1.38 5.82 -5.14
C SER A 278 1.64 4.55 -4.35
N ASN A 279 1.15 3.41 -4.84
CA ASN A 279 1.59 2.05 -4.46
C ASN A 279 2.50 1.42 -5.54
N GLY A 280 2.85 2.17 -6.59
CA GLY A 280 3.83 1.76 -7.58
C GLY A 280 5.25 1.76 -7.02
N ALA A 281 6.19 1.20 -7.80
CA ALA A 281 7.56 1.01 -7.37
C ALA A 281 8.57 1.83 -8.19
N ALA A 282 9.73 2.10 -7.59
CA ALA A 282 10.89 2.70 -8.24
C ALA A 282 10.62 4.07 -8.92
N ASN A 283 9.74 4.89 -8.35
CA ASN A 283 9.48 6.24 -8.86
C ASN A 283 10.42 7.28 -8.23
N THR A 284 10.81 8.29 -8.99
CA THR A 284 11.51 9.50 -8.50
C THR A 284 10.62 10.71 -8.71
N ALA A 285 10.16 11.36 -7.63
CA ALA A 285 9.27 12.51 -7.68
C ALA A 285 9.85 13.70 -6.90
N VAL A 286 10.03 14.84 -7.56
CA VAL A 286 10.56 16.05 -6.90
C VAL A 286 9.72 17.27 -7.27
N GLY A 287 9.04 17.83 -6.27
CA GLY A 287 8.18 19.00 -6.40
C GLY A 287 6.93 18.91 -5.54
N ASP A 288 6.19 20.01 -5.47
CA ASP A 288 4.92 20.06 -4.75
C ASP A 288 3.79 19.43 -5.58
N SER A 289 3.00 18.58 -4.91
CA SER A 289 1.82 17.91 -5.46
C SER A 289 2.11 17.14 -6.76
N VAL A 290 3.27 16.47 -6.81
CA VAL A 290 3.71 15.68 -7.97
C VAL A 290 3.08 14.30 -7.95
N PHE A 291 2.55 13.86 -9.10
CA PHE A 291 2.05 12.50 -9.33
C PHE A 291 1.04 12.02 -8.27
N VAL A 292 0.27 12.96 -7.71
CA VAL A 292 -0.68 12.71 -6.60
C VAL A 292 -1.79 11.74 -6.97
N ASN A 293 -2.14 11.63 -8.25
CA ASN A 293 -3.22 10.78 -8.73
C ASN A 293 -2.74 9.40 -9.20
N SER A 294 -1.43 9.13 -9.19
CA SER A 294 -0.95 7.79 -9.48
C SER A 294 -1.15 6.88 -8.28
N THR A 295 -1.70 5.71 -8.55
CA THR A 295 -1.91 4.60 -7.63
C THR A 295 -1.03 3.40 -7.94
N THR A 296 -0.67 3.13 -9.21
CA THR A 296 0.08 1.92 -9.60
C THR A 296 1.29 2.16 -10.50
N GLY A 297 1.46 3.36 -11.06
CA GLY A 297 2.54 3.66 -12.01
C GLY A 297 3.92 3.43 -11.40
N SER A 298 4.81 2.78 -12.15
CA SER A 298 6.16 2.40 -11.71
C SER A 298 7.26 2.90 -12.65
N PHE A 299 8.48 3.01 -12.15
CA PHE A 299 9.66 3.42 -12.92
C PHE A 299 9.55 4.83 -13.53
N ASN A 300 8.78 5.72 -12.91
CA ASN A 300 8.57 7.09 -13.41
C ASN A 300 9.56 8.10 -12.78
N THR A 301 10.03 9.07 -13.58
CA THR A 301 10.81 10.23 -13.10
C THR A 301 10.03 11.52 -13.33
N ILE A 302 9.50 12.09 -12.25
CA ILE A 302 8.57 13.22 -12.30
C ILE A 302 9.14 14.40 -11.51
N ILE A 303 9.41 15.52 -12.19
CA ILE A 303 10.06 16.70 -11.58
C ILE A 303 9.31 17.97 -11.98
N GLY A 304 8.81 18.72 -11.01
CA GLY A 304 8.13 19.99 -11.24
C GLY A 304 6.98 20.24 -10.27
N TRP A 305 6.37 21.43 -10.32
CA TRP A 305 5.15 21.70 -9.57
C TRP A 305 3.95 21.08 -10.30
N GLN A 306 3.15 20.26 -9.62
CA GLN A 306 1.97 19.60 -10.20
C GLN A 306 2.27 18.79 -11.48
N ALA A 307 3.49 18.29 -11.63
CA ALA A 307 3.81 17.39 -12.73
C ALA A 307 3.08 16.05 -12.55
N GLY A 308 2.49 15.52 -13.62
CA GLY A 308 1.78 14.25 -13.63
C GLY A 308 0.53 14.21 -12.73
N THR A 309 -0.20 15.32 -12.60
CA THR A 309 -1.45 15.36 -11.82
C THR A 309 -2.71 14.99 -12.61
N ASN A 310 -2.61 14.82 -13.92
CA ASN A 310 -3.76 14.56 -14.79
C ASN A 310 -4.27 13.12 -14.65
N SER A 311 -5.41 12.79 -15.27
CA SER A 311 -5.83 11.39 -15.41
C SER A 311 -4.88 10.62 -16.32
N GLY A 312 -4.88 9.27 -16.24
CA GLY A 312 -3.99 8.44 -17.07
C GLY A 312 -2.51 8.48 -16.67
N VAL A 313 -2.21 8.83 -15.42
CA VAL A 313 -0.83 8.90 -14.90
C VAL A 313 -0.31 7.58 -14.36
N ASP A 314 -1.13 6.52 -14.33
CA ASP A 314 -0.77 5.19 -13.81
C ASP A 314 0.07 4.32 -14.74
N GLY A 315 0.67 4.91 -15.77
CA GLY A 315 1.56 4.17 -16.64
C GLY A 315 2.99 4.17 -16.15
N ASP A 316 3.78 3.33 -16.81
CA ASP A 316 5.14 2.99 -16.42
C ASP A 316 6.18 3.63 -17.34
N ASP A 317 7.41 3.74 -16.83
CA ASP A 317 8.59 4.17 -17.60
C ASP A 317 8.48 5.60 -18.20
N ASN A 318 7.77 6.50 -17.52
CA ASN A 318 7.63 7.88 -17.98
C ASN A 318 8.63 8.85 -17.34
N ILE A 319 8.97 9.91 -18.08
CA ILE A 319 9.78 11.02 -17.59
C ILE A 319 9.03 12.32 -17.82
N TYR A 320 8.58 12.98 -16.76
CA TYR A 320 7.94 14.30 -16.84
C TYR A 320 8.80 15.34 -16.12
N ILE A 321 9.29 16.34 -16.85
CA ILE A 321 10.14 17.40 -16.31
C ILE A 321 9.55 18.75 -16.69
N GLY A 322 8.98 19.46 -15.73
CA GLY A 322 8.36 20.77 -15.93
C GLY A 322 7.14 20.98 -15.03
N ALA A 323 6.77 22.24 -14.80
CA ALA A 323 5.51 22.53 -14.11
C ALA A 323 4.34 22.01 -14.95
N THR A 324 3.40 21.32 -14.32
CA THR A 324 2.21 20.73 -14.97
C THR A 324 2.50 19.76 -16.12
N SER A 325 3.75 19.33 -16.31
CA SER A 325 4.11 18.38 -17.36
C SER A 325 3.52 17.01 -17.04
N GLY A 326 2.86 16.38 -18.00
CA GLY A 326 2.22 15.09 -17.83
C GLY A 326 1.38 14.72 -19.05
N PRO A 327 0.66 13.60 -19.00
CA PRO A 327 -0.23 13.19 -20.08
C PRO A 327 -1.34 14.23 -20.25
N GLY A 328 -1.98 14.23 -21.42
CA GLY A 328 -3.18 15.06 -21.65
C GLY A 328 -4.35 14.63 -20.76
N SER A 329 -5.55 15.15 -21.04
CA SER A 329 -6.78 14.73 -20.35
C SER A 329 -7.32 13.38 -20.83
N ASP A 330 -6.46 12.50 -21.37
CA ASP A 330 -6.86 11.17 -21.79
C ASP A 330 -6.77 10.23 -20.60
N GLU A 331 -7.84 9.47 -20.35
CA GLU A 331 -7.93 8.54 -19.21
C GLU A 331 -7.04 7.30 -19.37
N SER A 332 -6.33 7.17 -20.49
CA SER A 332 -5.46 6.02 -20.75
C SER A 332 -4.07 6.24 -20.14
N PRO A 333 -3.53 5.27 -19.39
CA PRO A 333 -2.16 5.31 -18.90
C PRO A 333 -1.16 5.58 -20.02
N GLU A 334 -0.41 6.66 -19.92
CA GLU A 334 0.73 6.92 -20.81
C GLU A 334 1.92 6.07 -20.33
N ASN A 335 2.59 5.37 -21.23
CA ASN A 335 3.76 4.54 -20.89
C ASN A 335 4.95 4.93 -21.75
N SER A 336 6.16 4.72 -21.22
CA SER A 336 7.43 4.87 -21.95
C SER A 336 7.60 6.23 -22.62
N THR A 337 7.04 7.30 -22.04
CA THR A 337 6.98 8.62 -22.66
C THR A 337 7.81 9.66 -21.92
N ILE A 338 8.48 10.52 -22.68
CA ILE A 338 9.28 11.64 -22.15
C ILE A 338 8.59 12.96 -22.49
N ARG A 339 8.30 13.76 -21.47
CA ARG A 339 7.76 15.13 -21.59
C ARG A 339 8.68 16.10 -20.86
N ILE A 340 9.18 17.10 -21.59
CA ILE A 340 10.09 18.12 -21.04
C ILE A 340 9.52 19.51 -21.35
N GLY A 341 9.31 20.30 -20.31
CA GLY A 341 8.73 21.63 -20.35
C GLY A 341 7.27 21.66 -19.91
N ASP A 342 6.84 22.85 -19.47
CA ASP A 342 5.43 23.14 -19.21
C ASP A 342 4.72 23.39 -20.55
N PRO A 343 3.69 22.60 -20.92
CA PRO A 343 3.00 22.71 -22.19
C PRO A 343 2.28 24.06 -22.38
N GLY A 344 1.96 24.79 -21.31
CA GLY A 344 1.30 26.08 -21.38
C GLY A 344 2.24 27.27 -21.56
N PHE A 345 3.53 27.14 -21.20
CA PHE A 345 4.42 28.29 -21.04
C PHE A 345 5.78 28.15 -21.74
N VAL A 346 6.24 26.94 -22.05
CA VAL A 346 7.52 26.73 -22.72
C VAL A 346 7.33 26.75 -24.24
N ASN A 347 7.91 27.75 -24.90
CA ASN A 347 7.83 27.93 -26.37
C ASN A 347 9.18 27.76 -27.09
N SER A 348 10.26 27.50 -26.36
CA SER A 348 11.61 27.32 -26.90
C SER A 348 12.37 26.30 -26.04
N CYS A 349 13.09 25.40 -26.70
CA CYS A 349 13.96 24.41 -26.04
C CYS A 349 15.39 24.56 -26.57
N TYR A 350 16.31 24.95 -25.70
CA TYR A 350 17.73 25.10 -26.03
C TYR A 350 18.55 24.05 -25.29
N ILE A 351 18.99 23.02 -26.01
CA ILE A 351 19.83 21.95 -25.45
C ILE A 351 21.29 22.32 -25.65
N ALA A 352 22.06 22.37 -24.54
CA ALA A 352 23.48 22.67 -24.57
C ALA A 352 24.24 21.67 -25.48
N GLY A 353 25.14 22.19 -26.31
CA GLY A 353 25.88 21.37 -27.29
C GLY A 353 25.11 21.04 -28.58
N ILE A 354 23.81 21.36 -28.66
CA ILE A 354 23.01 21.26 -29.89
C ILE A 354 22.73 22.66 -30.44
N PHE A 355 22.27 23.58 -29.58
CA PHE A 355 21.91 24.93 -30.03
C PHE A 355 23.14 25.68 -30.57
N GLY A 356 23.02 26.22 -31.79
CA GLY A 356 24.08 26.97 -32.46
C GLY A 356 25.21 26.11 -33.05
N VAL A 357 25.14 24.78 -32.95
CA VAL A 357 26.11 23.87 -33.56
C VAL A 357 25.67 23.48 -34.98
N PRO A 358 26.55 23.57 -35.99
CA PRO A 358 26.22 23.13 -37.35
C PRO A 358 25.86 21.64 -37.37
N VAL A 359 24.74 21.30 -38.02
CA VAL A 359 24.30 19.91 -38.16
C VAL A 359 25.12 19.21 -39.25
N SER A 360 25.72 18.07 -38.94
CA SER A 360 26.34 17.15 -39.91
C SER A 360 25.64 15.79 -39.85
N GLY A 361 25.07 15.32 -40.96
CA GLY A 361 24.34 14.05 -41.03
C GLY A 361 22.98 14.18 -41.71
N ASN A 362 22.17 13.12 -41.63
CA ASN A 362 20.81 13.13 -42.15
C ASN A 362 19.90 13.98 -41.24
N PRO A 363 18.93 14.72 -41.80
CA PRO A 363 18.04 15.56 -41.00
C PRO A 363 17.16 14.71 -40.09
N VAL A 364 16.90 15.21 -38.88
CA VAL A 364 15.91 14.65 -37.95
C VAL A 364 14.59 15.38 -38.17
N CYS A 365 13.48 14.64 -38.24
CA CYS A 365 12.12 15.18 -38.30
C CYS A 365 11.22 14.54 -37.27
N VAL A 366 10.10 15.21 -37.06
CA VAL A 366 8.98 14.71 -36.28
C VAL A 366 8.05 13.97 -37.24
N ASP A 367 7.70 12.73 -36.90
CA ASP A 367 6.71 11.95 -37.65
C ASP A 367 5.26 12.35 -37.31
N SER A 368 4.28 11.60 -37.83
CA SER A 368 2.85 11.85 -37.54
C SER A 368 2.45 11.53 -36.10
N GLU A 369 3.27 10.78 -35.37
CA GLU A 369 3.04 10.40 -33.97
C GLU A 369 3.74 11.38 -33.00
N GLY A 370 4.46 12.38 -33.52
CA GLY A 370 5.16 13.35 -32.69
C GLY A 370 6.54 12.90 -32.23
N THR A 371 7.07 11.79 -32.76
CA THR A 371 8.37 11.25 -32.37
C THR A 371 9.50 11.78 -33.25
N LEU A 372 10.69 11.95 -32.67
CA LEU A 372 11.89 12.36 -33.42
C LEU A 372 12.54 11.14 -34.10
N GLY A 373 12.85 11.27 -35.40
CA GLY A 373 13.54 10.24 -36.17
C GLY A 373 14.25 10.78 -37.40
N GLU A 374 15.00 9.94 -38.12
CA GLU A 374 15.70 10.33 -39.34
C GLU A 374 14.72 10.54 -40.52
N CYS A 375 14.83 11.67 -41.19
CA CYS A 375 14.00 11.96 -42.36
C CYS A 375 14.37 11.09 -43.55
N GLY A 376 13.36 10.41 -44.12
CA GLY A 376 13.54 9.50 -45.25
C GLY A 376 13.68 8.03 -44.85
N GLY A 377 13.53 7.69 -43.57
CA GLY A 377 13.37 6.32 -43.07
C GLY A 377 12.03 5.65 -43.41
N GLY A 378 11.31 6.14 -44.43
CA GLY A 378 10.23 5.38 -45.04
C GLY A 378 10.81 4.08 -45.57
N SER A 379 10.25 2.95 -45.13
CA SER A 379 10.57 1.57 -45.52
C SER A 379 11.45 1.48 -46.77
N LYS A 380 12.63 0.84 -46.62
CA LYS A 380 13.48 0.44 -47.76
C LYS A 380 12.56 0.03 -48.91
N PRO A 381 12.67 0.61 -50.12
CA PRO A 381 11.83 0.19 -51.23
C PRO A 381 11.95 -1.32 -51.35
N VAL A 382 10.85 -2.01 -51.07
CA VAL A 382 10.78 -3.48 -51.05
C VAL A 382 11.38 -3.93 -52.37
N SER A 383 12.46 -4.72 -52.28
CA SER A 383 13.17 -5.10 -53.48
C SER A 383 12.20 -5.84 -54.40
N LYS A 384 12.34 -5.69 -55.73
CA LYS A 384 11.49 -6.41 -56.70
C LYS A 384 11.42 -7.92 -56.41
N ASN A 385 12.48 -8.47 -55.83
CA ASN A 385 12.57 -9.87 -55.40
C ASN A 385 11.69 -10.19 -54.19
N GLU A 386 11.53 -9.28 -53.24
CA GLU A 386 10.64 -9.44 -52.08
C GLU A 386 9.17 -9.31 -52.49
N LEU A 387 8.82 -8.35 -53.35
CA LEU A 387 7.47 -8.25 -53.94
C LEU A 387 7.09 -9.50 -54.74
N GLN A 388 8.06 -10.09 -55.45
CA GLN A 388 7.85 -11.36 -56.16
C GLN A 388 7.63 -12.53 -55.19
N LYS A 389 8.35 -12.57 -54.06
CA LYS A 389 8.14 -13.60 -53.02
C LYS A 389 6.76 -13.46 -52.37
N GLU A 390 6.36 -12.26 -52.00
CA GLU A 390 5.03 -12.01 -51.43
C GLU A 390 3.91 -12.36 -52.42
N SER A 391 4.07 -11.97 -53.70
CA SER A 391 3.11 -12.35 -54.75
C SER A 391 3.01 -13.87 -54.94
N GLN A 392 4.13 -14.61 -54.81
CA GLN A 392 4.13 -16.08 -54.89
C GLN A 392 3.42 -16.70 -53.67
N VAL A 393 3.66 -16.17 -52.48
CA VAL A 393 3.00 -16.62 -51.25
C VAL A 393 1.49 -16.37 -51.32
N VAL A 394 1.06 -15.20 -51.80
CA VAL A 394 -0.36 -14.90 -51.99
C VAL A 394 -1.00 -15.84 -53.01
N GLN A 395 -0.36 -16.11 -54.15
CA GLN A 395 -0.86 -17.08 -55.13
C GLN A 395 -0.98 -18.48 -54.55
N GLN A 396 0.00 -18.92 -53.74
CA GLN A 396 -0.03 -20.24 -53.11
C GLN A 396 -1.12 -20.35 -52.04
N LEU A 397 -1.36 -19.27 -51.28
CA LEU A 397 -2.48 -19.17 -50.36
C LEU A 397 -3.81 -19.27 -51.11
N THR A 398 -4.01 -18.53 -52.19
CA THR A 398 -5.24 -18.59 -53.01
C THR A 398 -5.52 -20.00 -53.52
N ILE A 399 -4.52 -20.68 -54.09
CA ILE A 399 -4.66 -22.08 -54.55
C ILE A 399 -5.04 -23.02 -53.40
N THR A 400 -4.46 -22.79 -52.20
CA THR A 400 -4.75 -23.62 -51.02
C THR A 400 -6.17 -23.39 -50.53
N THR A 401 -6.66 -22.15 -50.54
CA THR A 401 -8.03 -21.78 -50.17
C THR A 401 -9.04 -22.39 -51.15
N GLU A 402 -8.79 -22.34 -52.45
CA GLU A 402 -9.65 -22.99 -53.46
C GLU A 402 -9.71 -24.51 -53.27
N LYS A 403 -8.57 -25.14 -52.98
CA LYS A 403 -8.51 -26.59 -52.69
C LYS A 403 -9.24 -26.96 -51.41
N GLN A 404 -9.19 -26.11 -50.39
CA GLN A 404 -9.96 -26.28 -49.16
C GLN A 404 -11.46 -26.14 -49.43
N ALA A 405 -11.89 -25.12 -50.19
CA ALA A 405 -13.28 -24.94 -50.57
C ALA A 405 -13.84 -26.14 -51.35
N ALA A 406 -13.06 -26.70 -52.28
CA ALA A 406 -13.46 -27.91 -53.01
C ALA A 406 -13.59 -29.16 -52.11
N ARG A 407 -12.72 -29.31 -51.10
CA ARG A 407 -12.84 -30.39 -50.11
C ARG A 407 -14.06 -30.24 -49.23
N ILE A 408 -14.38 -29.02 -48.80
CA ILE A 408 -15.58 -28.73 -48.00
C ILE A 408 -16.83 -29.09 -48.80
N ALA A 409 -16.93 -28.66 -50.07
CA ALA A 409 -18.07 -29.00 -50.93
C ALA A 409 -18.23 -30.53 -51.13
N LEU A 410 -17.12 -31.26 -51.26
CA LEU A 410 -17.15 -32.73 -51.34
C LEU A 410 -17.67 -33.34 -50.03
N GLN A 411 -17.17 -32.88 -48.87
CA GLN A 411 -17.62 -33.35 -47.56
C GLN A 411 -19.11 -33.09 -47.35
N GLU A 412 -19.61 -31.91 -47.73
CA GLU A 412 -21.05 -31.59 -47.68
C GLU A 412 -21.89 -32.53 -48.54
N SER A 413 -21.41 -32.86 -49.75
CA SER A 413 -22.10 -33.82 -50.63
C SER A 413 -22.17 -35.22 -50.01
N GLN A 414 -21.08 -35.68 -49.38
CA GLN A 414 -21.01 -36.98 -48.71
C GLN A 414 -21.91 -37.03 -47.47
N ILE A 415 -21.95 -35.96 -46.67
CA ILE A 415 -22.84 -35.82 -45.51
C ILE A 415 -24.30 -35.88 -45.96
N LYS A 416 -24.65 -35.20 -47.07
CA LYS A 416 -26.01 -35.23 -47.61
C LYS A 416 -26.42 -36.63 -48.07
N ALA A 417 -25.52 -37.35 -48.76
CA ALA A 417 -25.75 -38.72 -49.18
C ALA A 417 -25.90 -39.69 -48.00
N LEU A 418 -25.03 -39.57 -46.99
CA LEU A 418 -25.12 -40.36 -45.76
C LEU A 418 -26.44 -40.10 -45.01
N THR A 419 -26.85 -38.83 -44.91
CA THR A 419 -28.11 -38.44 -44.28
C THR A 419 -29.32 -39.03 -45.01
N ALA A 420 -29.27 -39.09 -46.35
CA ALA A 420 -30.32 -39.73 -47.14
C ALA A 420 -30.40 -41.25 -46.88
N SER A 421 -29.25 -41.93 -46.85
CA SER A 421 -29.18 -43.36 -46.55
C SER A 421 -29.69 -43.69 -45.13
N LEU A 422 -29.36 -42.86 -44.14
CA LEU A 422 -29.86 -43.00 -42.77
C LEU A 422 -31.39 -42.84 -42.68
N ARG A 423 -31.98 -41.90 -43.43
CA ARG A 423 -33.45 -41.76 -43.50
C ARG A 423 -34.11 -42.99 -44.12
N GLU A 424 -33.49 -43.55 -45.15
CA GLU A 424 -33.98 -44.78 -45.78
C GLU A 424 -33.90 -45.97 -44.83
N GLN A 425 -32.79 -46.14 -44.12
CA GLN A 425 -32.66 -47.17 -43.07
C GLN A 425 -33.70 -46.99 -41.96
N ALA A 426 -33.95 -45.77 -41.49
CA ALA A 426 -34.99 -45.50 -40.50
C ALA A 426 -36.39 -45.91 -40.99
N THR A 427 -36.69 -45.68 -42.27
CA THR A 427 -37.95 -46.09 -42.90
C THR A 427 -38.06 -47.61 -43.01
N GLN A 428 -36.97 -48.30 -43.36
CA GLN A 428 -36.92 -49.76 -43.40
C GLN A 428 -37.11 -50.38 -42.01
N ILE A 429 -36.48 -49.81 -40.97
CA ILE A 429 -36.66 -50.24 -39.57
C ILE A 429 -38.12 -50.09 -39.15
N GLN A 430 -38.76 -48.95 -39.42
CA GLN A 430 -40.19 -48.76 -39.11
C GLN A 430 -41.08 -49.81 -39.79
N LYS A 431 -40.79 -50.17 -41.05
CA LYS A 431 -41.52 -51.21 -41.78
C LYS A 431 -41.33 -52.59 -41.17
N VAL A 432 -40.10 -52.94 -40.77
CA VAL A 432 -39.79 -54.20 -40.07
C VAL A 432 -40.46 -54.24 -38.70
N SER A 433 -40.44 -53.15 -37.94
CA SER A 433 -41.15 -53.03 -36.66
C SER A 433 -42.66 -53.22 -36.81
N ALA A 434 -43.28 -52.61 -37.83
CA ALA A 434 -44.70 -52.81 -38.13
C ALA A 434 -45.01 -54.27 -38.52
N GLN A 435 -44.16 -54.91 -39.31
CA GLN A 435 -44.30 -56.33 -39.65
C GLN A 435 -44.17 -57.25 -38.41
N LEU A 436 -43.27 -56.93 -37.49
CA LEU A 436 -43.11 -57.65 -36.22
C LEU A 436 -44.32 -57.52 -35.29
N GLU A 437 -44.97 -56.35 -35.25
CA GLU A 437 -46.22 -56.18 -34.48
C GLU A 437 -47.37 -57.01 -35.05
N MET A 438 -47.44 -57.21 -36.37
CA MET A 438 -48.46 -58.07 -36.99
C MET A 438 -48.25 -59.57 -36.76
N VAL A 439 -47.04 -60.00 -36.37
CA VAL A 439 -46.68 -61.42 -36.17
C VAL A 439 -46.69 -61.81 -34.68
N LYS A 440 -46.97 -60.88 -33.75
CA LYS A 440 -47.16 -61.23 -32.33
C LYS A 440 -48.37 -62.16 -32.17
N PRO A 441 -48.21 -63.41 -31.68
CA PRO A 441 -49.35 -64.28 -31.40
C PRO A 441 -50.19 -63.68 -30.26
N ALA A 442 -51.52 -63.73 -30.38
CA ALA A 442 -52.43 -63.29 -29.34
C ALA A 442 -52.12 -64.02 -28.01
N PRO A 443 -52.15 -63.32 -26.86
CA PRO A 443 -51.82 -63.93 -25.57
C PRO A 443 -52.78 -65.08 -25.27
N GLN A 444 -52.24 -66.30 -25.20
CA GLN A 444 -52.96 -67.46 -24.67
C GLN A 444 -53.10 -67.27 -23.15
N VAL A 445 -54.33 -67.03 -22.71
CA VAL A 445 -54.67 -67.05 -21.28
C VAL A 445 -54.72 -68.53 -20.88
N VAL A 446 -53.70 -68.97 -20.14
CA VAL A 446 -53.74 -70.27 -19.45
C VAL A 446 -54.43 -70.02 -18.11
N GLU A 447 -55.72 -70.35 -18.01
CA GLU A 447 -56.34 -70.55 -16.71
C GLU A 447 -55.77 -71.85 -16.11
N ASN A 448 -54.95 -71.73 -15.07
CA ASN A 448 -54.54 -72.84 -14.23
C ASN A 448 -55.15 -72.63 -12.83
N ARG A 449 -56.00 -73.57 -12.43
CA ARG A 449 -56.42 -73.78 -11.03
C ARG A 449 -55.36 -74.55 -10.27
#